data_AF-X1MZD1-F1
#
_entry.id   AF-X1MZD1-F1
#
_cell.length_a   1.000
_cell.length_b   1.000
_cell.length_c   1.000
_cell.angle_alpha   90.00
_cell.angle_beta   90.00
_cell.angle_gamma   90.00
#
_symmetry.space_group_name_H-M   'P 1'
#
loop_
_entity.id
_entity.type
_entity.pdbx_description
1 polymer ?
#
loop_
_entity_poly.entity_id
_entity_poly.type
_entity_poly.pdbx_seq_one_letter_code
_entity_poly.pdbx_strand_id
1 'polypeptide(L)'
;LGELDLPGLLEDVSRILPVPQTVIASGVKQSQSNGKQITEKLNDYAIELYNQREQELGPDNMRLVERLVMLRVIDGLWKEHLTAMEHMRQGIGLRAAGQQQPLVVYKREGHALFDSLLANIQHDVAHSIYHVGITKEPPRRKAAVVAGKKVGRNAPCPCGSGKKYKYCCGR
;
A
#
# COMPACT_ATOMS: atom_id res chain seq x y z
N LEU A 1 -15.24 -36.20 -6.47
CA LEU A 1 -15.27 -34.76 -6.78
C LEU A 1 -15.48 -34.06 -5.46
N GLY A 2 -14.48 -33.31 -4.98
CA GLY A 2 -14.49 -32.75 -3.63
C GLY A 2 -15.65 -31.77 -3.46
N GLU A 3 -16.35 -31.87 -2.34
CA GLU A 3 -17.33 -30.87 -1.92
C GLU A 3 -16.62 -29.51 -1.78
N LEU A 4 -17.28 -28.44 -2.23
CA LEU A 4 -16.75 -27.08 -2.10
C LEU A 4 -16.76 -26.69 -0.62
N ASP A 5 -15.57 -26.46 -0.05
CA ASP A 5 -15.40 -25.87 1.29
C ASP A 5 -15.71 -24.37 1.24
N LEU A 6 -17.00 -24.06 1.29
CA LEU A 6 -17.49 -22.70 1.30
C LEU A 6 -17.06 -21.93 2.56
N PRO A 7 -17.11 -22.49 3.79
CA PRO A 7 -16.57 -21.81 4.96
C PRO A 7 -15.11 -21.38 4.82
N GLY A 8 -14.23 -22.27 4.36
CA GLY A 8 -12.82 -21.97 4.15
C GLY A 8 -12.61 -20.87 3.10
N LEU A 9 -13.31 -20.95 1.96
CA LEU A 9 -13.26 -19.91 0.94
C LEU A 9 -13.63 -18.53 1.51
N LEU A 10 -14.65 -18.46 2.35
CA LEU A 10 -15.13 -17.20 2.90
C LEU A 10 -14.17 -16.62 3.94
N GLU A 11 -13.54 -17.48 4.74
CA GLU A 11 -12.47 -17.05 5.62
C GLU A 11 -11.34 -16.40 4.82
N ASP A 12 -10.90 -17.05 3.73
CA ASP A 12 -9.84 -16.52 2.87
C ASP A 12 -10.23 -15.20 2.19
N VAL A 13 -11.45 -15.10 1.66
CA VAL A 13 -11.94 -13.87 1.03
C VAL A 13 -12.08 -12.75 2.07
N SER A 14 -12.52 -13.06 3.29
CA SER A 14 -12.68 -12.08 4.37
C SER A 14 -11.36 -11.43 4.80
N ARG A 15 -10.23 -12.10 4.56
CA ARG A 15 -8.90 -11.51 4.77
C ARG A 15 -8.64 -10.40 3.75
N ILE A 16 -9.14 -10.49 2.52
CA ILE A 16 -8.88 -9.51 1.46
C ILE A 16 -9.87 -8.35 1.52
N LEU A 17 -11.17 -8.65 1.62
CA LEU A 17 -12.22 -7.64 1.63
C LEU A 17 -13.24 -7.92 2.76
N PRO A 18 -13.82 -6.88 3.37
CA PRO A 18 -14.86 -7.07 4.37
C PRO A 18 -16.12 -7.65 3.72
N VAL A 19 -16.42 -8.92 3.99
CA VAL A 19 -17.61 -9.61 3.47
C VAL A 19 -18.69 -9.71 4.56
N PRO A 20 -19.90 -9.14 4.36
CA PRO A 20 -21.04 -9.35 5.23
C PRO A 20 -21.52 -10.79 5.13
N GLN A 21 -21.81 -11.42 6.28
CA GLN A 21 -22.36 -12.78 6.37
C GLN A 21 -23.66 -12.98 5.57
N THR A 22 -24.37 -11.89 5.24
CA THR A 22 -25.65 -11.89 4.51
C THR A 22 -25.48 -12.15 3.00
N VAL A 23 -24.42 -11.66 2.37
CA VAL A 23 -24.11 -11.89 0.93
C VAL A 23 -23.83 -13.39 0.69
N ILE A 24 -23.28 -14.04 1.69
CA ILE A 24 -22.92 -15.46 1.72
C ILE A 24 -24.17 -16.34 1.85
N ALA A 25 -25.07 -15.98 2.78
CA ALA A 25 -26.24 -16.79 3.11
C ALA A 25 -27.28 -16.85 1.97
N SER A 26 -27.40 -15.79 1.17
CA SER A 26 -28.31 -15.72 0.02
C SER A 26 -27.71 -16.32 -1.25
N GLY A 27 -26.39 -16.18 -1.46
CA GLY A 27 -25.72 -16.65 -2.67
C GLY A 27 -25.50 -18.16 -2.73
N VAL A 28 -25.29 -18.79 -1.57
CA VAL A 28 -24.82 -20.19 -1.45
C VAL A 28 -25.96 -21.19 -1.24
N LYS A 29 -27.04 -20.79 -0.54
CA LYS A 29 -28.18 -21.68 -0.27
C LYS A 29 -29.04 -21.98 -1.51
N GLN A 30 -28.88 -21.22 -2.59
CA GLN A 30 -29.84 -21.21 -3.70
C GLN A 30 -29.34 -21.88 -4.98
N SER A 31 -28.15 -22.48 -5.00
CA SER A 31 -27.69 -23.20 -6.18
C SER A 31 -26.63 -24.22 -5.83
N GLN A 32 -26.74 -25.40 -6.43
CA GLN A 32 -25.63 -26.25 -6.86
C GLN A 32 -24.69 -25.44 -7.79
N SER A 33 -24.10 -24.36 -7.27
CA SER A 33 -23.51 -23.29 -8.06
C SER A 33 -22.10 -23.66 -8.45
N ASN A 34 -21.91 -23.78 -9.75
CA ASN A 34 -20.62 -23.89 -10.43
C ASN A 34 -19.65 -22.83 -9.86
N GLY A 35 -18.40 -23.20 -9.52
CA GLY A 35 -17.44 -22.29 -8.87
C GLY A 35 -17.23 -20.96 -9.60
N LYS A 36 -17.51 -20.92 -10.91
CA LYS A 36 -17.54 -19.68 -11.70
C LYS A 36 -18.55 -18.65 -11.18
N GLN A 37 -19.77 -19.08 -10.86
CA GLN A 37 -20.83 -18.18 -10.37
C GLN A 37 -20.50 -17.58 -9.00
N ILE A 38 -19.84 -18.35 -8.14
CA ILE A 38 -19.37 -17.85 -6.83
C ILE A 38 -18.30 -16.78 -7.06
N THR A 39 -17.35 -17.05 -7.97
CA THR A 39 -16.29 -16.09 -8.33
C THR A 39 -16.88 -14.79 -8.89
N GLU A 40 -17.83 -14.88 -9.81
CA GLU A 40 -18.51 -13.72 -10.40
C GLU A 40 -19.21 -12.87 -9.32
N LYS A 41 -20.01 -13.49 -8.44
CA LYS A 41 -20.69 -12.77 -7.35
C LYS A 41 -19.73 -12.07 -6.39
N LEU A 42 -18.62 -12.73 -6.04
CA LEU A 42 -17.61 -12.13 -5.16
C LEU A 42 -16.89 -10.96 -5.84
N ASN A 43 -16.60 -11.08 -7.15
CA ASN A 43 -16.01 -9.99 -7.92
C ASN A 43 -16.95 -8.79 -8.03
N ASP A 44 -18.23 -9.02 -8.34
CA ASP A 44 -19.23 -7.96 -8.41
C ASP A 44 -19.35 -7.23 -7.08
N TYR A 45 -19.38 -7.97 -5.96
CA TYR A 45 -19.40 -7.41 -4.63
C TYR A 45 -18.15 -6.57 -4.30
N ALA A 46 -16.96 -7.07 -4.68
CA ALA A 46 -15.72 -6.32 -4.49
C ALA A 46 -15.72 -5.00 -5.30
N ILE A 47 -16.21 -5.02 -6.53
CA ILE A 47 -16.36 -3.81 -7.37
C ILE A 47 -17.33 -2.82 -6.74
N GLU A 48 -18.47 -3.28 -6.23
CA GLU A 48 -19.44 -2.43 -5.55
C GLU A 48 -18.84 -1.75 -4.32
N LEU A 49 -18.12 -2.51 -3.49
CA LEU A 49 -17.44 -1.99 -2.31
C LEU A 49 -16.35 -0.96 -2.68
N TYR A 50 -15.58 -1.22 -3.74
CA TYR A 50 -14.59 -0.28 -4.25
C TYR A 50 -15.26 1.02 -4.71
N ASN A 51 -16.36 0.94 -5.48
CA ASN A 51 -17.09 2.09 -5.98
C ASN A 51 -17.67 2.94 -4.84
N GLN A 52 -18.19 2.31 -3.79
CA GLN A 52 -18.66 3.01 -2.59
C GLN A 52 -17.51 3.81 -1.95
N ARG A 53 -16.32 3.21 -1.85
CA ARG A 53 -15.14 3.86 -1.29
C ARG A 53 -14.67 5.04 -2.14
N GLU A 54 -14.71 4.91 -3.47
CA GLU A 54 -14.40 6.03 -4.37
C GLU A 54 -15.40 7.18 -4.21
N GLN A 55 -16.69 6.91 -4.00
CA GLN A 55 -17.69 7.94 -3.72
C GLN A 55 -17.43 8.66 -2.39
N GLU A 56 -17.03 7.92 -1.34
CA GLU A 56 -16.73 8.49 -0.02
C GLU A 56 -15.47 9.37 -0.01
N LEU A 57 -14.44 8.98 -0.76
CA LEU A 57 -13.14 9.65 -0.79
C LEU A 57 -13.05 10.74 -1.87
N GLY A 58 -13.83 10.58 -2.94
CA GLY A 58 -13.70 11.32 -4.19
C GLY A 58 -12.65 10.71 -5.14
N PRO A 59 -12.84 10.86 -6.46
CA PRO A 59 -12.03 10.18 -7.47
C PRO A 59 -10.54 10.53 -7.38
N ASP A 60 -10.18 11.81 -7.23
CA ASP A 60 -8.78 12.25 -7.17
C ASP A 60 -8.02 11.65 -5.98
N ASN A 61 -8.66 11.61 -4.81
CA ASN A 61 -8.08 11.02 -3.61
C ASN A 61 -7.97 9.50 -3.78
N MET A 62 -8.94 8.85 -4.42
CA MET A 62 -8.89 7.41 -4.66
C MET A 62 -7.72 7.05 -5.58
N ARG A 63 -7.48 7.81 -6.66
CA ARG A 63 -6.30 7.61 -7.54
C ARG A 63 -4.98 7.80 -6.78
N LEU A 64 -4.92 8.74 -5.84
CA LEU A 64 -3.75 8.92 -4.97
C LEU A 64 -3.55 7.70 -4.06
N VAL A 65 -4.62 7.17 -3.46
CA VAL A 65 -4.59 5.97 -2.62
C VAL A 65 -4.08 4.77 -3.41
N GLU A 66 -4.63 4.51 -4.59
CA GLU A 66 -4.18 3.41 -5.45
C GLU A 66 -2.68 3.50 -5.73
N ARG A 67 -2.21 4.69 -6.13
CA ARG A 67 -0.79 4.92 -6.42
C ARG A 67 0.08 4.66 -5.19
N LEU A 68 -0.32 5.19 -4.03
CA LEU A 68 0.43 5.02 -2.79
C LEU A 68 0.45 3.56 -2.33
N VAL A 69 -0.67 2.84 -2.44
CA VAL A 69 -0.76 1.42 -2.12
C VAL A 69 0.13 0.61 -3.05
N MET A 70 0.00 0.79 -4.36
CA MET A 70 0.82 0.06 -5.34
C MET A 70 2.31 0.29 -5.09
N LEU A 71 2.75 1.55 -4.95
CA LEU A 71 4.15 1.87 -4.70
C LEU A 71 4.64 1.24 -3.40
N ARG A 72 3.89 1.39 -2.30
CA ARG A 72 4.30 0.86 -0.99
C ARG A 72 4.42 -0.67 -1.00
N VAL A 73 3.45 -1.36 -1.61
CA VAL A 73 3.43 -2.82 -1.68
C VAL A 73 4.57 -3.33 -2.57
N ILE A 74 4.72 -2.77 -3.77
CA ILE A 74 5.77 -3.17 -4.72
C ILE A 74 7.15 -2.91 -4.12
N ASP A 75 7.39 -1.72 -3.55
CA ASP A 75 8.69 -1.39 -2.97
C ASP A 75 9.04 -2.32 -1.79
N GLY A 76 8.06 -2.65 -0.94
CA GLY A 76 8.23 -3.57 0.17
C GLY A 76 8.65 -4.95 -0.31
N LEU A 77 7.81 -5.57 -1.13
CA LEU A 77 8.00 -6.93 -1.61
C LEU A 77 9.21 -7.07 -2.54
N TRP A 78 9.54 -6.04 -3.33
CA TRP A 78 10.73 -6.05 -4.17
C TRP A 78 12.03 -6.08 -3.35
N LYS A 79 12.12 -5.29 -2.27
CA LYS A 79 13.28 -5.33 -1.37
C LYS A 79 13.45 -6.70 -0.72
N GLU A 80 12.35 -7.31 -0.28
CA GLU A 80 12.36 -8.67 0.27
C GLU A 80 12.80 -9.69 -0.78
N HIS A 81 12.28 -9.59 -2.01
CA HIS A 81 12.68 -10.44 -3.13
C HIS A 81 14.17 -10.33 -3.44
N LEU A 82 14.73 -9.11 -3.53
CA LEU A 82 16.17 -8.91 -3.75
C LEU A 82 17.01 -9.55 -2.64
N THR A 83 16.56 -9.45 -1.39
CA THR A 83 17.22 -10.09 -0.24
C THR A 83 17.18 -11.61 -0.37
N ALA A 84 16.03 -12.19 -0.72
CA ALA A 84 15.87 -13.62 -0.96
C ALA A 84 16.75 -14.12 -2.13
N MET A 85 16.83 -13.35 -3.22
CA MET A 85 17.69 -13.65 -4.37
C MET A 85 19.17 -13.65 -3.99
N GLU A 86 19.61 -12.70 -3.16
CA GLU A 86 21.00 -12.65 -2.68
C GLU A 86 21.33 -13.84 -1.78
N HIS A 87 20.43 -14.21 -0.86
CA HIS A 87 20.60 -15.42 -0.04
C HIS A 87 20.66 -16.69 -0.87
N MET A 88 19.79 -16.83 -1.87
CA MET A 88 19.82 -17.96 -2.80
C MET A 88 21.14 -18.02 -3.56
N ARG A 89 21.60 -16.88 -4.10
CA ARG A 89 22.87 -16.78 -4.85
C ARG A 89 24.05 -17.24 -4.01
N GLN A 90 24.12 -16.83 -2.74
CA GLN A 90 25.18 -17.24 -1.81
C GLN A 90 25.11 -18.74 -1.48
N GLY A 91 23.90 -19.29 -1.31
CA GLY A 91 23.69 -20.70 -0.98
C GLY A 91 23.87 -21.67 -2.15
N ILE A 92 23.83 -21.18 -3.40
CA ILE A 92 23.80 -22.06 -4.57
C ILE A 92 25.12 -22.79 -4.81
N GLY A 93 26.24 -22.19 -4.38
CA GLY A 93 27.57 -22.83 -4.43
C GLY A 93 27.66 -24.07 -3.55
N LEU A 94 26.92 -24.11 -2.44
CA LEU A 94 26.86 -25.28 -1.55
C LEU A 94 25.94 -26.38 -2.12
N ARG A 95 24.89 -26.01 -2.86
CA ARG A 95 23.97 -26.96 -3.54
C ARG A 95 24.55 -27.52 -4.84
N ALA A 96 25.52 -26.82 -5.44
CA ALA A 96 26.29 -27.27 -6.60
C ALA A 96 27.06 -28.58 -6.36
N ALA A 97 27.26 -28.97 -5.10
CA ALA A 97 27.89 -30.24 -4.73
C ALA A 97 27.09 -31.50 -5.16
N GLY A 98 25.95 -31.35 -5.85
CA GLY A 98 25.04 -32.44 -6.25
C GLY A 98 24.69 -32.51 -7.74
N GLN A 99 25.69 -32.51 -8.64
CA GLN A 99 25.56 -32.83 -10.08
C GLN A 99 24.72 -31.90 -10.98
N GLN A 100 23.94 -30.96 -10.43
CA GLN A 100 23.19 -29.97 -11.22
C GLN A 100 24.00 -28.69 -11.46
N GLN A 101 23.88 -28.10 -12.66
CA GLN A 101 24.55 -26.85 -12.98
C GLN A 101 23.98 -25.68 -12.14
N PRO A 102 24.81 -24.94 -11.38
CA PRO A 102 24.34 -23.90 -10.46
C PRO A 102 23.48 -22.83 -11.12
N LEU A 103 23.85 -22.43 -12.34
CA LEU A 103 23.11 -21.41 -13.10
C LEU A 103 21.70 -21.87 -13.48
N VAL A 104 21.51 -23.16 -13.76
CA VAL A 104 20.19 -23.72 -14.09
C VAL A 104 19.28 -23.70 -12.86
N VAL A 105 19.81 -24.10 -11.70
CA VAL A 105 19.10 -24.04 -10.43
C VAL A 105 18.72 -22.60 -10.09
N TYR A 106 19.67 -21.65 -10.25
CA TYR A 106 19.44 -20.23 -9.96
C TYR A 106 18.27 -19.68 -10.78
N LYS A 107 18.27 -19.96 -12.09
CA LYS A 107 17.22 -19.47 -12.99
C LYS A 107 15.86 -20.05 -12.62
N ARG A 108 15.79 -21.35 -12.35
CA ARG A 108 14.53 -22.02 -12.01
C ARG A 108 13.97 -21.53 -10.67
N GLU A 109 14.80 -21.52 -9.62
CA GLU A 109 14.37 -21.08 -8.29
C GLU A 109 14.08 -19.57 -8.27
N GLY A 110 14.90 -18.76 -8.95
CA GLY A 110 14.67 -17.32 -9.08
C GLY A 110 13.37 -16.98 -9.80
N HIS A 111 13.02 -17.72 -10.85
CA HIS A 111 11.72 -17.57 -11.52
C HIS A 111 10.57 -17.92 -10.58
N ALA A 112 10.66 -19.02 -9.83
CA ALA A 112 9.61 -19.40 -8.88
C ALA A 112 9.41 -18.35 -7.77
N LEU A 113 10.49 -17.74 -7.29
CA LEU A 113 10.42 -16.61 -6.36
C LEU A 113 9.78 -15.36 -7.01
N PHE A 114 10.05 -15.13 -8.29
CA PHE A 114 9.46 -14.00 -9.01
C PHE A 114 7.95 -14.21 -9.25
N ASP A 115 7.51 -15.41 -9.61
CA ASP A 115 6.09 -15.74 -9.73
C ASP A 115 5.35 -15.52 -8.40
N SER A 116 5.99 -15.95 -7.30
CA SER A 116 5.47 -15.75 -5.94
C SER A 116 5.40 -14.26 -5.58
N LEU A 117 6.41 -13.48 -5.96
CA LEU A 117 6.41 -12.03 -5.79
C LEU A 117 5.22 -11.39 -6.52
N LEU A 118 4.95 -11.74 -7.78
CA LEU A 118 3.83 -11.18 -8.53
C LEU A 118 2.49 -11.52 -7.89
N ALA A 119 2.31 -12.77 -7.45
CA ALA A 119 1.10 -13.20 -6.74
C ALA A 119 0.90 -12.42 -5.43
N ASN A 120 1.96 -12.24 -4.64
CA ASN A 120 1.91 -11.50 -3.39
C ASN A 120 1.62 -10.01 -3.63
N ILE A 121 2.19 -9.39 -4.66
CA ILE A 121 1.88 -8.00 -5.01
C ILE A 121 0.38 -7.85 -5.31
N GLN A 122 -0.20 -8.75 -6.12
CA GLN A 122 -1.63 -8.71 -6.44
C GLN A 122 -2.49 -8.87 -5.19
N HIS A 123 -2.16 -9.84 -4.34
CA HIS A 123 -2.86 -10.08 -3.08
C HIS A 123 -2.80 -8.87 -2.14
N ASP A 124 -1.60 -8.36 -1.86
CA ASP A 124 -1.36 -7.29 -0.89
C ASP A 124 -1.92 -5.95 -1.36
N VAL A 125 -1.91 -5.68 -2.67
CA VAL A 125 -2.57 -4.48 -3.23
C VAL A 125 -4.08 -4.57 -3.02
N ALA A 126 -4.71 -5.69 -3.36
CA ALA A 126 -6.14 -5.89 -3.17
C ALA A 126 -6.53 -5.76 -1.69
N HIS A 127 -5.82 -6.49 -0.82
CA HIS A 127 -6.01 -6.42 0.63
C HIS A 127 -5.87 -4.99 1.16
N SER A 128 -4.79 -4.29 0.78
CA SER A 128 -4.50 -2.94 1.28
C SER A 128 -5.54 -1.92 0.84
N ILE A 129 -6.03 -1.97 -0.40
CA ILE A 129 -7.04 -1.02 -0.91
C ILE A 129 -8.31 -1.04 -0.05
N TYR A 130 -8.77 -2.21 0.38
CA TYR A 130 -9.98 -2.33 1.21
C TYR A 130 -9.76 -1.99 2.68
N HIS A 131 -8.51 -2.05 3.17
CA HIS A 131 -8.20 -1.83 4.59
C HIS A 131 -7.56 -0.46 4.91
N VAL A 132 -7.12 0.31 3.90
CA VAL A 132 -6.48 1.62 4.13
C VAL A 132 -7.47 2.65 4.67
N GLY A 133 -7.45 2.90 5.98
CA GLY A 133 -8.22 3.99 6.59
C GLY A 133 -7.60 5.34 6.28
N ILE A 134 -8.35 6.24 5.62
CA ILE A 134 -7.92 7.64 5.47
C ILE A 134 -8.44 8.41 6.68
N THR A 135 -7.57 8.64 7.65
CA THR A 135 -7.81 9.68 8.63
C THR A 135 -7.83 11.03 7.90
N LYS A 136 -8.99 11.67 7.80
CA LYS A 136 -9.07 13.09 7.38
C LYS A 136 -8.25 13.90 8.38
N GLU A 137 -7.00 14.19 8.05
CA GLU A 137 -6.19 15.12 8.84
C GLU A 137 -6.95 16.46 8.80
N PRO A 138 -7.41 17.00 9.94
CA PRO A 138 -8.07 18.30 9.94
C PRO A 138 -7.11 19.30 9.29
N PRO A 139 -7.60 20.24 8.47
CA PRO A 139 -6.76 21.10 7.66
C PRO A 139 -5.68 21.70 8.57
N ARG A 140 -4.42 21.33 8.32
CA ARG A 140 -3.28 21.89 9.05
C ARG A 140 -3.41 23.40 8.91
N ARG A 141 -3.83 24.07 9.98
CA ARG A 141 -3.79 25.53 10.06
C ARG A 141 -2.35 25.86 9.74
N LYS A 142 -2.10 26.52 8.60
CA LYS A 142 -0.77 27.03 8.27
C LYS A 142 -0.31 27.77 9.51
N ALA A 143 0.69 27.22 10.21
CA ALA A 143 1.22 27.85 11.40
C ALA A 143 1.57 29.28 10.98
N ALA A 144 0.94 30.27 11.62
CA ALA A 144 1.24 31.66 11.32
C ALA A 144 2.75 31.82 11.51
N VAL A 145 3.46 32.09 10.42
CA VAL A 145 4.88 32.43 10.48
C VAL A 145 4.94 33.66 11.38
N VAL A 146 5.49 33.52 12.58
CA VAL A 146 5.66 34.64 13.50
C VAL A 146 6.57 35.61 12.77
N ALA A 147 5.99 36.69 12.23
CA ALA A 147 6.75 37.77 11.65
C ALA A 147 7.61 38.34 12.80
N GLY A 148 8.90 38.04 12.81
CA GLY A 148 9.84 38.64 13.75
C GLY A 148 9.63 40.16 13.75
N LYS A 149 9.62 40.78 14.94
CA LYS A 149 9.41 42.23 15.10
C LYS A 149 10.35 42.98 14.16
N LYS A 150 9.82 43.52 13.06
CA LYS A 150 10.59 44.38 12.15
C LYS A 150 10.98 45.64 12.92
N VAL A 151 12.26 45.84 13.13
CA VAL A 151 12.79 47.06 13.78
C VAL A 151 12.45 48.24 12.87
N GLY A 152 11.64 49.16 13.39
CA GLY A 152 11.22 50.34 12.63
C GLY A 152 12.40 51.23 12.24
N ARG A 153 12.37 51.82 11.04
CA ARG A 153 13.46 52.63 10.46
C ARG A 153 13.99 53.74 11.41
N ASN A 154 13.12 54.32 12.24
CA ASN A 154 13.47 55.36 13.21
C ASN A 154 13.62 54.86 14.66
N ALA A 155 13.39 53.57 14.95
CA ALA A 155 13.52 52.99 16.29
C ALA A 155 15.00 52.99 16.75
N PRO A 156 15.26 52.98 18.07
CA PRO A 156 16.62 52.77 18.58
C PRO A 156 17.20 51.46 18.04
N CYS A 157 18.46 51.51 17.59
CA CYS A 157 19.10 50.38 16.95
C CYS A 157 19.43 49.28 17.98
N PRO A 158 19.10 47.99 17.70
CA PRO A 158 19.30 46.90 18.65
C PRO A 158 20.78 46.55 18.91
N CYS A 159 21.72 47.12 18.17
CA CYS A 159 23.16 46.91 18.40
C CYS A 159 23.74 47.72 19.57
N GLY A 160 22.92 48.53 20.26
CA GLY A 160 23.36 49.32 21.42
C GLY A 160 24.11 50.61 21.07
N SER A 161 24.16 51.01 19.80
CA SER A 161 24.90 52.20 19.34
C SER A 161 24.30 53.55 19.78
N GLY A 162 23.10 53.55 20.38
CA GLY A 162 22.34 54.77 20.73
C GLY A 162 21.75 55.52 19.53
N LYS A 163 22.00 55.09 18.29
CA LYS A 163 21.51 55.74 17.05
C LYS A 163 20.19 55.13 16.57
N LYS A 164 19.41 55.89 15.78
CA LYS A 164 18.22 55.36 15.07
C LYS A 164 18.64 54.30 14.05
N TYR A 165 17.84 53.24 13.87
CA TYR A 165 18.15 52.07 13.02
C TYR A 165 18.66 52.46 11.62
N LYS A 166 18.01 53.40 10.93
CA LYS A 166 18.40 53.90 9.59
C LYS A 166 19.78 54.57 9.50
N TYR A 167 20.35 54.98 10.63
CA TYR A 167 21.67 55.59 10.69
C TYR A 167 22.73 54.64 11.26
N CYS A 168 22.39 53.36 11.44
CA CYS A 168 23.28 52.32 11.96
C CYS A 168 23.14 51.03 11.13
N CYS A 169 22.53 49.97 11.67
CA CYS A 169 22.42 48.66 11.00
C CYS A 169 21.37 48.61 9.87
N GLY A 170 20.56 49.66 9.69
CA GLY A 170 19.55 49.76 8.64
C GLY A 170 19.99 50.62 7.44
N ARG A 171 21.30 50.73 7.18
CA ARG A 171 21.85 51.28 5.94
C ARG A 171 21.97 50.18 4.89
#